data_AF-A0A1G0XCV6-F1
#
_entry.id   AF-A0A1G0XCV6-F1
#
_cell.length_a   1.000
_cell.length_b   1.000
_cell.length_c   1.000
_cell.angle_alpha   90.00
_cell.angle_beta   90.00
_cell.angle_gamma   90.00
#
_symmetry.space_group_name_H-M   'P 1'
#
loop_
_entity.id
_entity.type
_entity.pdbx_description
1 polymer ?
#
loop_
_entity_poly.entity_id
_entity_poly.type
_entity_poly.pdbx_seq_one_letter_code
_entity_poly.pdbx_strand_id
1 'polypeptide(L)' 'MLDISNKIDSSTLEVLKLISEAADSVQANFFIIGAAARDIIFNLVHNINIYRATNDIDFGVRLKNWETTKN' A
#
# COMPACT_ATOMS: atom_id res chain seq x y z
N MET A 1 9.67 4.72 15.39
CA MET A 1 8.97 4.25 14.18
C MET A 1 8.44 2.86 14.47
N LEU A 2 7.20 2.53 14.08
CA LEU A 2 6.62 1.20 14.28
C LEU A 2 7.21 0.22 13.26
N ASP A 3 7.75 -0.90 13.73
CA ASP A 3 8.32 -1.93 12.85
C ASP A 3 7.24 -2.96 12.47
N ILE A 4 6.90 -2.96 11.18
CA ILE A 4 5.96 -3.90 10.56
C ILE A 4 6.66 -4.84 9.56
N SER A 5 7.99 -4.86 9.55
CA SER A 5 8.78 -5.74 8.70
C SER A 5 8.42 -7.21 8.94
N ASN A 6 8.29 -7.98 7.86
CA ASN A 6 7.91 -9.40 7.88
C ASN A 6 6.54 -9.72 8.51
N LYS A 7 5.67 -8.71 8.71
CA LYS A 7 4.32 -8.88 9.28
C LYS A 7 3.18 -8.73 8.26
N ILE A 8 3.49 -8.28 7.05
CA ILE A 8 2.52 -8.18 5.94
C ILE A 8 2.46 -9.55 5.24
N ASP A 9 1.26 -10.01 4.89
CA ASP A 9 1.07 -11.26 4.15
C ASP A 9 1.70 -11.20 2.75
N SER A 10 1.99 -12.37 2.17
CA SER A 10 2.72 -12.46 0.90
C SER A 10 2.00 -11.83 -0.28
N SER A 11 0.66 -11.97 -0.35
CA SER A 11 -0.12 -11.44 -1.47
C SER A 11 -0.19 -9.92 -1.45
N THR A 12 -0.44 -9.32 -0.28
CA THR A 12 -0.40 -7.87 -0.12
C THR A 12 0.99 -7.34 -0.41
N LEU A 13 2.04 -8.01 0.08
CA LEU A 13 3.42 -7.62 -0.16
C LEU A 13 3.78 -7.65 -1.65
N GLU A 14 3.34 -8.66 -2.40
CA GLU A 14 3.58 -8.76 -3.84
C GLU A 14 2.91 -7.61 -4.61
N VAL A 15 1.66 -7.27 -4.28
CA VAL A 15 0.96 -6.13 -4.89
C VAL A 15 1.67 -4.81 -4.56
N LEU A 16 2.08 -4.61 -3.30
CA LEU A 16 2.79 -3.39 -2.89
C LEU A 16 4.16 -3.25 -3.58
N LYS A 17 4.85 -4.36 -3.84
CA LYS A 17 6.10 -4.36 -4.63
C LYS A 17 5.86 -3.91 -6.05
N LEU A 18 4.83 -4.46 -6.72
CA LEU A 18 4.47 -4.06 -8.09
C LEU A 18 4.10 -2.57 -8.16
N ILE A 19 3.35 -2.05 -7.19
CA ILE A 19 3.04 -0.62 -7.10
C ILE A 19 4.31 0.21 -6.90
N SER A 20 5.23 -0.24 -6.04
CA SER A 20 6.50 0.44 -5.81
C SER A 20 7.35 0.50 -7.08
N GLU A 21 7.52 -0.63 -7.76
CA GLU A 21 8.28 -0.71 -9.01
C GLU A 21 7.67 0.19 -10.10
N ALA A 22 6.34 0.19 -10.22
CA ALA A 22 5.63 1.07 -11.13
C ALA A 22 5.83 2.55 -10.78
N ALA A 23 5.73 2.92 -9.51
CA ALA A 23 5.94 4.30 -9.04
C ALA A 23 7.39 4.76 -9.23
N ASP A 24 8.37 3.89 -8.97
CA ASP A 24 9.80 4.16 -9.15
C ASP A 24 10.13 4.41 -10.63
N SER A 25 9.52 3.65 -11.55
CA SER A 25 9.71 3.82 -13.01
C SER A 25 9.34 5.22 -13.51
N VAL A 26 8.48 5.93 -12.76
CA VAL A 26 8.01 7.28 -13.07
C VAL A 26 8.44 8.34 -12.05
N GLN A 27 9.36 8.01 -11.14
CA GLN A 27 9.85 8.90 -10.08
C GLN A 27 8.72 9.49 -9.22
N ALA A 28 7.71 8.67 -8.93
CA ALA A 28 6.56 9.05 -8.12
C ALA A 28 6.66 8.48 -6.72
N ASN A 29 6.16 9.26 -5.75
CA ASN A 29 5.92 8.75 -4.40
C ASN A 29 4.48 8.28 -4.30
N PHE A 30 4.25 7.19 -3.58
CA PHE A 30 2.92 6.70 -3.24
C PHE A 30 2.80 6.41 -1.74
N PHE A 31 1.57 6.29 -1.26
CA PHE A 31 1.28 5.86 0.10
C PHE A 31 -0.05 5.11 0.14
N ILE A 32 -0.13 4.11 1.03
CA ILE A 32 -1.33 3.31 1.25
C ILE A 32 -2.33 4.13 2.07
N ILE A 33 -3.60 4.09 1.71
CA ILE A 33 -4.69 4.74 2.43
C ILE A 33 -5.84 3.75 2.66
N GLY A 34 -6.96 4.26 3.18
CA GLY A 34 -8.20 3.51 3.27
C GLY A 34 -8.14 2.32 4.22
N ALA A 35 -8.93 1.30 3.91
CA ALA A 35 -9.10 0.13 4.76
C ALA A 35 -7.79 -0.64 4.99
N ALA A 36 -6.96 -0.77 3.95
CA ALA A 36 -5.68 -1.47 4.04
C ALA A 36 -4.73 -0.80 5.05
N ALA A 37 -4.60 0.52 5.01
CA ALA A 37 -3.74 1.25 5.95
C ALA A 37 -4.22 1.12 7.41
N ARG A 38 -5.54 1.24 7.64
CA ARG A 38 -6.14 1.04 8.97
C ARG A 38 -5.84 -0.37 9.49
N ASP A 39 -6.04 -1.38 8.66
CA ASP A 39 -5.89 -2.78 9.07
C ASP A 39 -4.43 -3.14 9.37
N ILE A 40 -3.46 -2.61 8.61
CA ILE A 40 -2.03 -2.73 8.93
C ILE A 40 -1.74 -2.21 10.34
N ILE A 41 -2.26 -1.02 10.68
CA ILE A 41 -2.05 -0.42 12.00
C ILE A 41 -2.78 -1.25 13.07
N PHE A 42 -4.05 -1.56 12.89
CA PHE A 42 -4.86 -2.20 13.93
C PHE A 42 -4.45 -3.65 14.16
N ASN A 43 -4.23 -4.42 13.09
CA ASN A 43 -3.82 -5.82 13.19
C ASN A 43 -2.37 -5.92 13.67
N LEU A 44 -1.41 -5.23 13.02
CA LEU A 44 0.02 -5.51 13.24
C LEU A 44 0.63 -4.73 14.42
N VAL A 45 -0.02 -3.66 14.86
CA VAL A 45 0.45 -2.84 16.00
C VAL A 45 -0.39 -3.08 17.25
N HIS A 46 -1.72 -3.17 17.10
CA HIS A 46 -2.65 -3.28 18.24
C HIS A 46 -3.26 -4.67 18.41
N ASN A 47 -2.98 -5.61 17.49
CA ASN A 47 -3.50 -6.97 17.53
C ASN A 47 -5.04 -7.05 17.55
N ILE A 48 -5.69 -6.06 16.91
CA ILE A 48 -7.15 -5.95 16.77
C ILE A 48 -7.51 -6.42 15.37
N ASN A 49 -8.18 -7.57 15.27
CA ASN A 49 -8.64 -8.10 13.99
C ASN A 49 -9.87 -7.33 13.47
N ILE A 50 -9.81 -6.91 12.20
CA ILE A 50 -10.91 -6.23 11.50
C ILE A 50 -11.46 -7.12 10.39
N TYR A 51 -12.79 -7.17 10.27
CA TYR A 51 -13.45 -7.81 9.15
C TYR A 51 -13.46 -6.91 7.91
N ARG A 52 -13.13 -7.46 6.74
CA ARG A 52 -13.28 -6.77 5.45
C ARG A 52 -14.23 -7.52 4.52
N ALA A 53 -15.10 -6.77 3.84
CA ALA A 53 -15.96 -7.31 2.78
C ALA A 53 -15.23 -7.47 1.44
N THR A 54 -14.20 -6.67 1.19
CA THR A 54 -13.35 -6.66 -0.02
C THR A 54 -11.88 -6.74 0.39
N ASN A 55 -10.95 -7.09 -0.52
CA ASN A 55 -9.50 -7.11 -0.27
C ASN A 55 -8.72 -6.12 -1.17
N ASP A 56 -9.40 -5.10 -1.69
CA ASP A 56 -8.81 -3.98 -2.42
C ASP A 56 -7.84 -3.14 -1.56
N ILE A 57 -6.83 -2.58 -2.23
CA ILE A 57 -5.80 -1.73 -1.64
C ILE A 57 -5.91 -0.35 -2.29
N ASP A 58 -6.32 0.63 -1.49
CA ASP A 58 -6.33 2.03 -1.91
C ASP A 58 -4.94 2.64 -1.70
N PHE A 59 -4.46 3.39 -2.69
CA PHE A 59 -3.22 4.16 -2.58
C PHE A 59 -3.37 5.53 -3.22
N GLY A 60 -2.67 6.51 -2.64
CA GLY A 60 -2.45 7.81 -3.24
C GLY A 60 -1.10 7.84 -3.93
N VAL A 61 -1.02 8.47 -5.11
CA VAL A 61 0.23 8.67 -5.86
C VAL A 61 0.39 10.14 -6.21
N ARG A 62 1.61 10.67 -6.05
CA ARG A 62 1.95 12.03 -6.45
C ARG A 62 2.69 12.01 -7.78
N LEU A 63 2.01 12.43 -8.83
CA LEU A 63 2.59 12.59 -10.17
C LEU A 63 2.89 14.05 -10.47
N LYS A 64 3.90 14.29 -11.32
CA LYS A 64 4.21 15.63 -11.83
C LYS A 64 3.16 16.10 -12.84
N ASN A 65 2.65 15.18 -13.66
CA ASN A 65 1.58 15.37 -14.62
C ASN A 65 0.96 14.00 -14.99
N TRP A 66 -0.19 14.00 -15.67
CA TRP A 66 -0.86 12.77 -16.13
C TRP A 66 -0.23 12.12 -17.36
N GLU A 67 0.59 12.84 -18.13
CA GLU A 67 1.34 12.21 -19.24
C GLU A 67 2.34 11.18 -18.72
N THR A 68 2.74 11.30 -17.46
CA THR A 68 3.63 10.36 -16.77
C THR A 68 3.01 8.95 -16.64
N THR A 69 1.69 8.78 -16.73
CA THR A 69 1.05 7.45 -16.70
C THR A 69 0.90 6.82 -18.08
N LYS A 70 1.29 7.53 -19.14
CA LYS A 70 1.15 7.06 -20.52
C LYS A 70 2.52 6.54 -20.97
N ASN A 71 2.69 5.21 -20.90
CA ASN A 71 3.74 4.51 -21.62
C ASN A 71 3.35 4.35 -23.09
#